data_AF-A0A3D4B8I8-F1
#
_entry.id   AF-A0A3D4B8I8-F1
#
_cell.length_a   1.000
_cell.length_b   1.000
_cell.length_c   1.000
_cell.angle_alpha   90.00
_cell.angle_beta   90.00
_cell.angle_gamma   90.00
#
_symmetry.space_group_name_H-M   'P 1'
#
loop_
_entity.id
_entity.type
_entity.pdbx_description
1 polymer ?
#
loop_
_entity_poly.entity_id
_entity_poly.type
_entity_poly.pdbx_seq_one_letter_code
_entity_poly.pdbx_strand_id
1 'polypeptide(L)' 'MRPTEQQLKHFHTFGYVVFRQLFNAAEIKRITDEFETVIQTVGGGDQHDGSNRTLIVPTIDHNKYLCTLL' A
#
# COMPACT_ATOMS: atom_id res chain seq x y z
N MET A 1 -3.99 9.47 14.29
CA MET A 1 -3.57 8.58 15.40
C MET A 1 -2.32 9.16 16.05
N ARG A 2 -2.14 9.09 17.38
CA ARG A 2 -0.88 9.50 18.04
C ARG A 2 -0.20 8.24 18.61
N PRO A 3 1.10 8.00 18.35
CA PRO A 3 1.82 6.88 18.94
C PRO A 3 1.87 6.98 20.47
N THR A 4 1.91 5.84 21.16
CA THR A 4 2.19 5.81 22.60
C THR A 4 3.68 6.01 22.87
N GLU A 5 4.04 6.40 24.09
CA GLU A 5 5.44 6.51 24.51
C GLU A 5 6.21 5.19 24.32
N GLN A 6 5.55 4.04 24.54
CA GLN A 6 6.15 2.73 24.31
C GLN A 6 6.43 2.50 22.82
N GLN A 7 5.49 2.87 21.95
CA GLN A 7 5.65 2.79 20.50
C GLN A 7 6.77 3.70 20.00
N LEU A 8 6.90 4.91 20.54
CA LEU A 8 8.00 5.83 20.23
C LEU A 8 9.35 5.23 20.66
N LYS A 9 9.44 4.70 21.89
CA LYS A 9 10.67 4.02 22.37
C LYS A 9 11.04 2.82 21.51
N HIS A 10 10.05 2.01 21.10
CA HIS A 10 10.27 0.90 20.19
C HIS A 10 10.81 1.38 18.83
N PHE A 11 10.21 2.41 18.25
CA PHE A 11 10.70 3.03 17.01
C PHE A 11 12.14 3.54 17.16
N HIS A 12 12.47 4.25 18.24
CA HIS A 12 13.83 4.73 18.48
C HIS A 12 14.86 3.60 18.67
N THR A 13 14.41 2.42 19.12
CA THR A 13 15.30 1.27 19.36
C THR A 13 15.49 0.42 18.11
N PHE A 14 14.42 0.21 17.33
CA PHE A 14 14.38 -0.78 16.24
C PHE A 14 14.18 -0.18 14.84
N GLY A 15 13.83 1.11 14.73
CA GLY A 15 13.61 1.80 13.45
C GLY A 15 12.24 1.57 12.82
N TYR A 16 11.31 0.88 13.50
CA TYR A 16 9.95 0.66 13.02
C TYR A 16 8.95 0.59 14.18
N VAL A 17 7.65 0.68 13.85
CA VAL A 17 6.55 0.46 14.80
C VAL A 17 5.39 -0.21 14.07
N VAL A 18 4.66 -1.07 14.78
CA VAL A 18 3.51 -1.78 14.21
C VAL A 18 2.22 -1.16 14.73
N PHE A 19 1.36 -0.75 13.80
CA PHE A 19 -0.04 -0.41 14.05
C PHE A 19 -0.92 -1.55 13.57
N ARG A 20 -1.38 -2.39 14.50
CA ARG A 20 -2.29 -3.50 14.17
C ARG A 20 -3.66 -2.95 13.83
N GLN A 21 -4.28 -3.52 12.79
CA GLN A 21 -5.63 -3.14 12.36
C GLN A 21 -5.78 -1.64 12.08
N LEU A 22 -4.75 -1.02 11.47
CA LEU A 22 -4.79 0.38 11.07
C LEU A 22 -5.96 0.65 10.11
N PHE A 23 -6.29 -0.34 9.30
CA PHE A 23 -7.44 -0.37 8.39
C PHE A 23 -8.40 -1.48 8.82
N ASN A 24 -9.70 -1.23 8.64
CA ASN A 24 -10.71 -2.25 8.78
C ASN A 24 -10.78 -3.16 7.52
N ALA A 25 -11.56 -4.25 7.59
CA ALA A 25 -11.64 -5.23 6.50
C ALA A 25 -12.15 -4.64 5.18
N ALA A 26 -13.09 -3.68 5.23
CA ALA A 26 -13.61 -3.04 4.02
C ALA A 26 -12.59 -2.10 3.39
N GLU A 27 -11.82 -1.36 4.20
CA GLU A 27 -10.72 -0.52 3.73
C GLU A 27 -9.62 -1.35 3.08
N ILE A 28 -9.19 -2.46 3.72
CA ILE A 28 -8.21 -3.38 3.13
C ILE A 28 -8.69 -3.93 1.79
N LYS A 29 -9.97 -4.34 1.71
CA LYS A 29 -10.54 -4.82 0.44
C LYS A 29 -10.47 -3.73 -0.62
N ARG A 30 -10.91 -2.51 -0.31
CA ARG A 30 -10.88 -1.40 -1.25
C ARG A 30 -9.46 -1.08 -1.72
N ILE A 31 -8.50 -0.96 -0.80
CA ILE A 31 -7.09 -0.72 -1.16
C ILE A 31 -6.59 -1.79 -2.13
N THR A 32 -6.90 -3.06 -1.85
CA THR A 32 -6.50 -4.19 -2.71
C THR A 32 -7.14 -4.08 -4.10
N ASP A 33 -8.45 -3.89 -4.18
CA ASP A 33 -9.18 -3.78 -5.45
C ASP A 33 -8.66 -2.63 -6.33
N GLU A 34 -8.31 -1.50 -5.72
CA GLU A 34 -7.81 -0.32 -6.42
C GLU A 34 -6.38 -0.53 -6.93
N PHE A 35 -5.51 -1.21 -6.17
CA PHE A 35 -4.19 -1.63 -6.65
C PHE A 35 -4.29 -2.64 -7.80
N GLU A 36 -5.16 -3.64 -7.69
CA GLU A 36 -5.42 -4.60 -8.78
C GLU A 36 -5.88 -3.88 -10.04
N THR A 37 -6.79 -2.91 -9.90
CA THR A 37 -7.25 -2.09 -11.03
C THR A 37 -6.09 -1.36 -11.72
N VAL A 38 -5.16 -0.77 -10.95
CA VAL A 38 -3.98 -0.12 -11.52
C VAL A 38 -3.06 -1.13 -12.22
N ILE A 39 -2.84 -2.31 -11.65
CA ILE A 39 -2.02 -3.37 -12.27
C ILE A 39 -2.63 -3.79 -13.61
N GLN A 40 -3.94 -4.03 -13.66
CA GLN A 40 -4.61 -4.46 -14.89
C GLN A 40 -4.65 -3.35 -15.95
N THR A 41 -4.86 -2.10 -15.56
CA THR A 41 -5.07 -1.00 -16.53
C THR A 41 -3.80 -0.27 -16.94
N VAL A 42 -2.76 -0.29 -16.10
CA VAL A 42 -1.49 0.43 -16.33
C VAL A 42 -0.30 -0.51 -16.42
N GLY A 43 -0.26 -1.54 -15.58
CA GLY A 43 0.87 -2.46 -15.45
C GLY A 43 0.93 -3.59 -16.47
N GLY A 44 -0.05 -3.71 -17.37
CA GLY A 44 -0.18 -4.85 -18.27
C GLY A 44 -0.40 -6.16 -17.51
N GLY A 45 -1.22 -6.13 -16.45
CA GLY A 45 -1.41 -7.24 -15.52
C GLY A 45 -1.68 -8.59 -16.18
N ASP A 46 -2.68 -8.67 -17.05
CA ASP A 46 -3.04 -9.87 -17.82
C ASP A 46 -2.06 -10.21 -18.95
N GLN A 47 -1.18 -9.28 -19.32
CA GLN A 47 -0.16 -9.44 -20.36
C GLN A 47 1.22 -9.80 -19.80
N HIS A 48 1.35 -9.94 -18.47
CA HIS A 48 2.62 -10.22 -17.84
C HIS A 48 3.05 -11.68 -18.01
N ASP A 49 4.03 -11.93 -18.85
CA ASP A 49 4.56 -13.27 -19.17
C ASP A 49 5.65 -13.78 -18.21
N GLY A 50 6.03 -12.96 -17.22
CA GLY A 50 7.07 -13.30 -16.24
C GLY A 50 8.51 -13.13 -16.75
N SER A 51 8.73 -12.68 -17.98
CA SER A 51 10.05 -12.43 -18.54
C SER A 51 10.75 -11.23 -17.90
N ASN A 52 9.95 -10.25 -17.48
CA ASN A 52 10.39 -9.01 -16.86
C ASN A 52 9.58 -8.74 -15.60
N ARG A 53 10.00 -7.76 -14.79
CA ARG A 53 9.20 -7.30 -13.64
C ARG A 53 8.23 -6.21 -14.11
N THR A 54 6.98 -6.27 -13.67
CA THR A 54 6.09 -5.10 -13.74
C THR A 54 6.69 -3.97 -12.91
N LEU A 55 6.87 -2.80 -13.54
CA LEU A 55 7.30 -1.58 -12.88
C LEU A 55 6.32 -0.46 -13.22
N ILE A 56 5.56 0.00 -12.25
CA ILE A 56 4.65 1.15 -12.35
C ILE A 56 5.15 2.18 -11.34
N VAL A 57 5.59 3.36 -11.80
CA VAL A 57 6.14 4.38 -10.90
C VAL A 57 5.59 5.76 -11.29
N PRO A 58 4.90 6.47 -10.38
CA PRO A 58 4.35 6.01 -9.09
C PRO A 58 2.99 5.28 -9.24
N THR A 59 2.88 4.03 -8.73
CA THR A 59 1.67 3.20 -8.84
C THR A 59 0.41 3.86 -8.28
N ILE A 60 0.50 4.49 -7.11
CA ILE A 60 -0.68 5.00 -6.41
C ILE A 60 -1.29 6.23 -7.09
N ASP A 61 -0.51 6.99 -7.86
CA ASP A 61 -0.95 8.25 -8.50
C ASP A 61 -1.96 7.99 -9.63
N HIS A 62 -2.08 6.74 -10.07
CA HIS A 62 -3.08 6.31 -11.03
C HIS A 62 -4.48 6.14 -10.42
N ASN A 63 -4.63 6.29 -9.10
CA ASN A 63 -5.92 6.13 -8.42
C ASN A 63 -6.14 7.19 -7.33
N LYS A 64 -7.22 7.98 -7.49
CA LYS A 64 -7.55 9.08 -6.55
C LYS A 64 -7.69 8.64 -5.10
N TYR A 65 -8.20 7.43 -4.85
CA TYR A 65 -8.33 6.90 -3.49
C TYR A 65 -6.97 6.46 -2.93
N LEU A 66 -6.13 5.80 -3.73
CA LEU A 66 -4.78 5.43 -3.28
C LEU A 66 -3.92 6.66 -2.99
N CYS A 67 -4.09 7.76 -3.71
CA CYS A 67 -3.44 9.03 -3.40
C CYS A 67 -3.74 9.55 -1.98
N THR A 68 -4.85 9.15 -1.35
CA THR A 68 -5.18 9.59 0.01
C THR A 68 -4.46 8.80 1.10
N LEU A 69 -3.65 7.80 0.74
CA LEU A 69 -2.91 6.95 1.68
C LEU A 69 -1.50 7.48 2.01
N LEU A 70 -1.04 8.53 1.30
CA LEU A 70 0.20 9.26 1.56
C LEU A 70 -0.08 10.67 2.07
#